data_AF-A0A0L8L8R3-F1
#
_entry.id   AF-A0A0L8L8R3-F1
#
_cell.length_a   1.000
_cell.length_b   1.000
_cell.length_c   1.000
_cell.angle_alpha   90.00
_cell.angle_beta   90.00
_cell.angle_gamma   90.00
#
_symmetry.space_group_name_H-M   'P 1'
#
loop_
_entity.id
_entity.type
_entity.pdbx_description
1 polymer ?
#
loop_
_entity_poly.entity_id
_entity_poly.type
_entity_poly.pdbx_seq_one_letter_code
_entity_poly.pdbx_strand_id
1 'polypeptide(L)'
;MSTLANQLAAAEREEVARAIRLLLAHPLLTATADPAGFELVRRRREPLAQWFDYTCGWSLVVEPRRGYARLAKVRANPDGSRPPRRARSGRAPFDRRRYVLLCLTAAELLSMPMTTIGMLADRVVQATAADPALAAFDPVHRPERMAFVDVLKLLESYDVLGAVDGTTETYVESAEAKVLYRVDTTLLMRLPAAPVGASQLATPLDEVPARFEELLTGLVRERRYGGALGDQLSDETAATDAQRNLRLRHSVLRRLFDDPVLYRADLAEDELAYVTSLTGRQILRRSVEQAGFLLEERAEGFLLVDPDGIATDVRLPDDTSTARVAALLLLEPLCAAPAGLLPEQLAKAGADLLRRFPRWAKAYQSEEGAARLTDDAVRVLRDVGLARRTSGRVVACPAAYRYRLTQTMSSDPAFDAVAVEVVEGDQQ
;
A
#
# COMPACT_ATOMS: atom_id res chain seq x y z
N MET A 1 -16.49 33.19 -25.82
CA MET A 1 -15.85 33.22 -24.47
C MET A 1 -16.23 32.02 -23.60
N SER A 2 -17.43 31.43 -23.73
CA SER A 2 -17.84 30.23 -22.96
C SER A 2 -17.04 28.96 -23.29
N THR A 3 -16.68 28.74 -24.55
CA THR A 3 -15.98 27.50 -24.98
C THR A 3 -14.58 27.38 -24.39
N LEU A 4 -13.79 28.46 -24.38
CA LEU A 4 -12.43 28.46 -23.82
C LEU A 4 -12.45 28.29 -22.29
N ALA A 5 -13.35 28.99 -21.60
CA ALA A 5 -13.52 28.83 -20.15
C ALA A 5 -13.91 27.39 -19.77
N ASN A 6 -14.80 26.77 -20.55
CA ASN A 6 -15.20 25.37 -20.35
C ASN A 6 -14.04 24.40 -20.63
N GLN A 7 -13.22 24.65 -21.66
CA GLN A 7 -12.03 23.85 -21.96
C GLN A 7 -10.98 23.95 -20.85
N LEU A 8 -10.72 25.16 -20.34
CA LEU A 8 -9.78 25.36 -19.23
C LEU A 8 -10.27 24.65 -17.95
N ALA A 9 -11.56 24.74 -17.64
CA ALA A 9 -12.15 24.04 -16.50
C ALA A 9 -12.15 22.51 -16.66
N ALA A 10 -12.26 21.99 -17.88
CA ALA A 10 -12.12 20.55 -18.14
C ALA A 10 -10.67 20.10 -17.95
N ALA A 11 -9.70 20.82 -18.52
CA ALA A 11 -8.28 20.52 -18.36
C ALA A 11 -7.84 20.60 -16.90
N GLU A 12 -8.32 21.57 -16.14
CA GLU A 12 -8.06 21.65 -14.69
C GLU A 12 -8.60 20.44 -13.93
N ARG A 13 -9.82 19.99 -14.24
CA ARG A 13 -10.40 18.79 -13.60
C ARG A 13 -9.58 17.54 -13.91
N GLU A 14 -9.13 17.39 -15.15
CA GLU A 14 -8.26 16.27 -15.56
C GLU A 14 -6.91 16.30 -14.83
N GLU A 15 -6.29 17.48 -14.73
CA GLU A 15 -5.04 17.68 -13.97
C GLU A 15 -5.21 17.32 -12.49
N VAL A 16 -6.31 17.76 -11.86
CA VAL A 16 -6.61 17.43 -10.46
C VAL A 16 -6.84 15.93 -10.29
N ALA A 17 -7.64 15.30 -11.14
CA ALA A 17 -7.89 13.86 -11.11
C ALA A 17 -6.60 13.05 -11.26
N ARG A 18 -5.73 13.43 -12.21
CA ARG A 18 -4.41 12.82 -12.39
C ARG A 18 -3.52 12.98 -11.16
N ALA A 19 -3.51 14.17 -10.56
CA ALA A 19 -2.70 14.45 -9.38
C ALA A 19 -3.20 13.72 -8.12
N ILE A 20 -4.52 13.55 -7.96
CA ILE A 20 -5.10 12.72 -6.91
C ILE A 20 -4.58 11.28 -7.03
N ARG A 21 -4.71 10.67 -8.22
CA ARG A 21 -4.24 9.31 -8.48
C ARG A 21 -2.74 9.16 -8.26
N LEU A 22 -1.95 10.15 -8.68
CA LEU A 22 -0.51 10.16 -8.45
C LEU A 22 -0.16 10.13 -6.95
N LEU A 23 -0.82 10.96 -6.14
CA LEU A 23 -0.60 11.03 -4.69
C LEU A 23 -1.16 9.81 -3.93
N LEU A 24 -2.18 9.14 -4.48
CA LEU A 24 -2.68 7.88 -3.94
C LEU A 24 -1.66 6.75 -4.10
N ALA A 25 -1.00 6.66 -5.27
CA ALA A 25 0.08 5.70 -5.53
C ALA A 25 1.38 6.06 -4.81
N HIS A 26 1.73 7.36 -4.78
CA HIS A 26 2.96 7.87 -4.20
C HIS A 26 2.64 8.92 -3.12
N PRO A 27 2.31 8.49 -1.89
CA PRO A 27 1.98 9.41 -0.78
C PRO A 27 3.15 10.30 -0.35
N LEU A 28 4.35 10.03 -0.85
CA LEU A 28 5.51 10.89 -0.81
C LEU A 28 6.01 11.05 -2.25
N LEU A 29 5.94 12.28 -2.75
CA LEU A 29 6.34 12.64 -4.10
C LEU A 29 7.41 13.72 -4.01
N THR A 30 8.56 13.50 -4.65
CA THR A 30 9.68 14.44 -4.61
C THR A 30 10.00 14.92 -6.02
N ALA A 31 10.53 16.13 -6.11
CA ALA A 31 10.98 16.73 -7.37
C ALA A 31 12.14 15.95 -8.00
N THR A 32 12.90 15.21 -7.19
CA THR A 32 13.98 14.33 -7.66
C THR A 32 13.42 13.08 -8.33
N ALA A 33 12.43 12.42 -7.70
CA ALA A 33 11.88 11.17 -8.20
C ALA A 33 10.93 11.36 -9.39
N ASP A 34 10.09 12.40 -9.35
CA ASP A 34 9.15 12.73 -10.43
C ASP A 34 8.97 14.26 -10.54
N PRO A 35 9.86 14.95 -11.27
CA PRO A 35 9.79 16.41 -11.45
C PRO A 35 8.45 16.87 -12.05
N ALA A 36 7.92 16.15 -13.05
CA ALA A 36 6.72 16.54 -13.76
C ALA A 36 5.46 16.34 -12.90
N GLY A 37 5.38 15.21 -12.19
CA GLY A 37 4.32 14.95 -11.23
C GLY A 37 4.35 15.92 -10.05
N PHE A 38 5.54 16.22 -9.52
CA PHE A 38 5.69 17.21 -8.46
C PHE A 38 5.21 18.59 -8.91
N GLU A 39 5.59 19.04 -10.10
CA GLU A 39 5.14 20.32 -10.65
C GLU A 39 3.62 20.38 -10.85
N LEU A 40 2.99 19.27 -11.26
CA LEU A 40 1.54 19.17 -11.34
C LEU A 40 0.88 19.33 -9.96
N VAL A 41 1.37 18.60 -8.94
CA VAL A 41 0.86 18.70 -7.56
C VAL A 41 1.09 20.09 -6.98
N ARG A 42 2.26 20.70 -7.23
CA ARG A 42 2.60 22.05 -6.79
C ARG A 42 1.65 23.10 -7.37
N ARG A 43 1.32 22.97 -8.66
CA ARG A 43 0.37 23.84 -9.38
C ARG A 43 -1.04 23.73 -8.82
N ARG A 44 -1.50 22.50 -8.51
CA ARG A 44 -2.86 22.19 -8.05
C ARG A 44 -2.99 21.95 -6.54
N ARG A 45 -2.02 22.42 -5.74
CA ARG A 45 -1.93 22.11 -4.29
C ARG A 45 -3.20 22.43 -3.49
N GLU A 46 -3.88 23.53 -3.79
CA GLU A 46 -5.07 24.00 -3.06
C GLU A 46 -6.28 23.10 -3.30
N PRO A 47 -6.74 22.87 -4.54
CA PRO A 47 -7.84 21.94 -4.79
C PRO A 47 -7.51 20.50 -4.36
N LEU A 48 -6.25 20.07 -4.45
CA LEU A 48 -5.83 18.76 -3.95
C LEU A 48 -5.96 18.65 -2.43
N ALA A 49 -5.43 19.63 -1.69
CA ALA A 49 -5.54 19.64 -0.23
C ALA A 49 -6.99 19.67 0.24
N GLN A 50 -7.84 20.47 -0.41
CA GLN A 50 -9.28 20.51 -0.13
C GLN A 50 -9.96 19.17 -0.41
N TRP A 51 -9.65 18.54 -1.55
CA TRP A 51 -10.25 17.26 -1.92
C TRP A 51 -9.87 16.15 -0.94
N PHE A 52 -8.59 16.03 -0.58
CA PHE A 52 -8.12 14.99 0.35
C PHE A 52 -8.66 15.18 1.78
N ASP A 53 -8.73 16.43 2.27
CA ASP A 53 -9.29 16.71 3.60
C ASP A 53 -10.81 16.46 3.63
N TYR A 54 -11.54 16.92 2.62
CA TYR A 54 -13.00 16.72 2.57
C TYR A 54 -13.39 15.25 2.38
N THR A 55 -12.70 14.54 1.49
CA THR A 55 -13.05 13.17 1.08
C THR A 55 -12.56 12.16 2.09
N CYS A 56 -11.28 12.26 2.48
CA CYS A 56 -10.61 11.25 3.30
C CYS A 56 -10.15 11.79 4.66
N GLY A 57 -10.22 13.09 4.93
CA GLY A 57 -9.58 13.69 6.10
C GLY A 57 -8.06 13.56 6.12
N TRP A 58 -7.43 13.30 4.97
CA TRP A 58 -5.98 13.19 4.86
C TRP A 58 -5.35 14.55 4.61
N SER A 59 -4.27 14.86 5.33
CA SER A 59 -3.55 16.12 5.13
C SER A 59 -2.54 15.99 3.99
N LEU A 60 -2.60 16.93 3.04
CA LEU A 60 -1.58 17.12 2.01
C LEU A 60 -0.70 18.32 2.38
N VAL A 61 0.61 18.07 2.55
CA VAL A 61 1.61 19.13 2.71
C VAL A 61 2.44 19.19 1.44
N VAL A 62 2.56 20.38 0.84
CA VAL A 62 3.41 20.62 -0.33
C VAL A 62 4.42 21.69 0.04
N GLU A 63 5.71 21.38 -0.10
CA GLU A 63 6.83 22.26 0.24
C GLU A 63 7.63 22.58 -1.04
N PRO A 64 7.21 23.58 -1.84
CA PRO A 64 7.82 23.92 -3.13
C PRO A 64 9.33 24.14 -3.06
N ARG A 65 9.80 24.84 -2.02
CA ARG A 65 11.23 25.18 -1.85
C ARG A 65 12.09 23.98 -1.51
N ARG A 66 11.50 22.96 -0.89
CA ARG A 66 12.18 21.70 -0.54
C ARG A 66 11.95 20.59 -1.56
N GLY A 67 11.07 20.82 -2.53
CA GLY A 67 10.84 19.90 -3.63
C GLY A 67 10.11 18.62 -3.21
N TYR A 68 9.19 18.66 -2.24
CA TYR A 68 8.39 17.48 -1.89
C TYR A 68 6.92 17.78 -1.61
N ALA A 69 6.08 16.78 -1.84
CA ALA A 69 4.67 16.73 -1.47
C ALA A 69 4.42 15.43 -0.68
N ARG A 70 3.71 15.55 0.45
CA ARG A 70 3.42 14.46 1.39
C ARG A 70 1.94 14.39 1.67
N LEU A 71 1.30 13.29 1.27
CA LEU A 71 -0.08 12.94 1.63
C LEU A 71 -0.09 12.00 2.85
N ALA A 72 -0.42 12.51 4.02
CA ALA A 72 -0.48 11.70 5.24
C ALA A 72 -1.75 10.83 5.26
N LYS A 73 -1.63 9.61 4.72
CA LYS A 73 -2.69 8.60 4.76
C LYS A 73 -2.80 7.98 6.15
N VAL A 74 -3.96 8.14 6.77
CA VAL A 74 -4.37 7.41 7.97
C VAL A 74 -5.37 6.35 7.53
N ARG A 75 -5.02 5.07 7.66
CA ARG A 75 -5.95 3.97 7.34
C ARG A 75 -7.03 3.87 8.40
N ALA A 76 -8.22 3.40 8.01
CA ALA A 76 -9.27 3.05 8.96
C ALA A 76 -8.87 1.85 9.84
N ASN A 77 -8.22 0.85 9.23
CA ASN A 77 -7.71 -0.33 9.89
C ASN A 77 -6.20 -0.47 9.64
N PRO A 78 -5.36 -0.61 10.68
CA PRO A 78 -3.95 -0.93 10.51
C PRO A 78 -3.78 -2.23 9.71
N ASP A 79 -2.87 -2.22 8.74
CA ASP A 79 -2.61 -3.36 7.86
C ASP A 79 -1.10 -3.55 7.69
N GLY A 80 -0.62 -4.77 7.99
CA GLY A 80 0.76 -5.19 7.85
C GLY A 80 1.12 -5.74 6.47
N SER A 81 0.18 -5.82 5.52
CA SER A 81 0.39 -6.44 4.21
C SER A 81 1.30 -5.63 3.27
N ARG A 82 1.51 -4.33 3.56
CA ARG A 82 2.32 -3.39 2.76
C ARG A 82 3.54 -2.88 3.53
N PRO A 83 4.48 -3.75 3.94
CA PRO A 83 5.66 -3.34 4.67
C PRO A 83 6.67 -2.62 3.76
N PRO A 84 7.56 -1.76 4.31
CA PRO A 84 8.78 -1.36 3.63
C PRO A 84 9.58 -2.59 3.21
N ARG A 85 10.19 -2.51 2.03
CA ARG A 85 10.94 -3.61 1.41
C ARG A 85 12.38 -3.22 1.22
N ARG A 86 13.29 -4.19 1.39
CA ARG A 86 14.73 -4.02 1.17
C ARG A 86 14.98 -3.65 -0.30
N ALA A 87 15.85 -2.66 -0.54
CA ALA A 87 16.24 -2.21 -1.87
C ALA A 87 17.27 -3.17 -2.51
N ARG A 88 16.96 -4.46 -2.53
CA ARG A 88 17.82 -5.55 -3.01
C ARG A 88 17.03 -6.57 -3.81
N SER A 89 17.73 -7.47 -4.48
CA SER A 89 17.11 -8.63 -5.15
C SER A 89 16.20 -9.38 -4.16
N GLY A 90 14.99 -9.73 -4.63
CA GLY A 90 13.97 -10.39 -3.82
C GLY A 90 13.08 -9.48 -2.97
N ARG A 91 13.45 -8.20 -2.73
CA ARG A 91 12.61 -7.19 -2.05
C ARG A 91 11.92 -7.70 -0.77
N ALA A 92 12.65 -8.46 0.04
CA ALA A 92 12.13 -9.02 1.28
C ALA A 92 11.61 -7.91 2.21
N PRO A 93 10.54 -8.16 2.97
CA PRO A 93 10.00 -7.16 3.90
C PRO A 93 11.01 -6.83 5.01
N PHE A 94 10.84 -5.66 5.62
CA PHE A 94 11.55 -5.30 6.84
C PHE A 94 11.11 -6.22 7.98
N ASP A 95 12.10 -6.71 8.74
CA ASP A 95 11.88 -7.45 9.96
C ASP A 95 11.94 -6.52 11.18
N ARG A 96 11.63 -7.07 12.36
CA ARG A 96 11.65 -6.32 13.62
C ARG A 96 12.94 -5.52 13.82
N ARG A 97 14.10 -6.12 13.52
CA ARG A 97 15.40 -5.46 13.70
C ARG A 97 15.53 -4.21 12.83
N ARG A 98 15.14 -4.28 11.56
CA ARG A 98 15.17 -3.12 10.65
C ARG A 98 14.19 -2.02 11.03
N TYR A 99 13.01 -2.36 11.56
CA TYR A 99 12.09 -1.35 12.09
C TYR A 99 12.66 -0.63 13.31
N VAL A 100 13.27 -1.36 14.25
CA VAL A 100 13.96 -0.76 15.41
C VAL A 100 15.07 0.19 14.94
N LEU A 101 15.94 -0.28 14.05
CA LEU A 101 17.02 0.54 13.49
C LEU A 101 16.49 1.75 12.71
N LEU A 102 15.37 1.62 11.98
CA LEU A 102 14.72 2.74 11.29
C LEU A 102 14.30 3.83 12.28
N CYS A 103 13.61 3.47 13.36
CA CYS A 103 13.18 4.43 14.38
C CYS A 103 14.36 5.13 15.07
N LEU A 104 15.40 4.37 15.43
CA LEU A 104 16.60 4.93 16.08
C LEU A 104 17.38 5.84 15.14
N THR A 105 17.64 5.37 13.92
CA THR A 105 18.37 6.14 12.91
C THR A 105 17.63 7.43 12.59
N ALA A 106 16.29 7.36 12.43
CA ALA A 106 15.46 8.54 12.27
C ALA A 106 15.59 9.51 13.46
N ALA A 107 15.56 9.03 14.70
CA ALA A 107 15.70 9.89 15.87
C ALA A 107 17.06 10.61 15.91
N GLU A 108 18.16 9.90 15.65
CA GLU A 108 19.51 10.49 15.65
C GLU A 108 19.68 11.56 14.55
N LEU A 109 19.13 11.28 13.35
CA LEU A 109 19.22 12.17 12.20
C LEU A 109 18.53 13.53 12.40
N LEU A 110 17.55 13.64 13.32
CA LEU A 110 16.85 14.91 13.59
C LEU A 110 17.78 16.03 14.04
N SER A 111 18.88 15.68 14.70
CA SER A 111 19.88 16.63 15.21
C SER A 111 21.06 16.87 14.27
N MET A 112 21.10 16.19 13.11
CA MET A 112 22.28 16.11 12.25
C MET A 112 21.94 16.48 10.79
N PRO A 113 22.06 17.75 10.37
CA PRO A 113 21.80 18.13 8.98
C PRO A 113 22.83 17.57 7.97
N MET A 114 24.03 17.23 8.46
CA MET A 114 25.09 16.56 7.72
C MET A 114 25.76 15.55 8.66
N THR A 115 25.99 14.32 8.20
CA THR A 115 26.62 13.28 9.01
C THR A 115 27.39 12.29 8.13
N THR A 116 28.25 11.48 8.73
CA THR A 116 28.86 10.34 8.04
C THR A 116 28.24 9.03 8.51
N ILE A 117 28.31 7.99 7.70
CA ILE A 117 27.78 6.67 8.07
C ILE A 117 28.41 6.12 9.37
N GLY A 118 29.72 6.34 9.57
CA GLY A 118 30.43 5.93 10.80
C GLY A 118 29.92 6.67 12.03
N MET A 119 29.84 8.01 11.97
CA MET A 119 29.31 8.82 13.08
C MET A 119 27.85 8.46 13.42
N LEU A 120 27.03 8.19 12.40
CA LEU A 120 25.65 7.76 12.60
C LEU A 120 25.57 6.37 13.21
N ALA A 121 26.42 5.44 12.77
CA ALA A 121 26.52 4.11 13.37
C ALA A 121 26.91 4.21 14.85
N ASP A 122 27.93 5.02 15.20
CA ASP A 122 28.34 5.23 16.59
C ASP A 122 27.20 5.79 17.45
N ARG A 123 26.40 6.71 16.91
CA ARG A 123 25.22 7.26 17.59
C ARG A 123 24.15 6.20 17.85
N VAL A 124 23.90 5.33 16.87
CA VAL A 124 22.99 4.18 17.04
C VAL A 124 23.53 3.20 18.08
N VAL A 125 24.85 2.94 18.12
CA VAL A 125 25.47 2.14 19.19
C VAL A 125 25.16 2.76 20.56
N GLN A 126 25.42 4.06 20.74
CA GLN A 126 25.16 4.74 22.00
C GLN A 126 23.67 4.72 22.38
N ALA A 127 22.78 4.97 21.43
CA ALA A 127 21.33 4.95 21.66
C ALA A 127 20.84 3.55 22.09
N THR A 128 21.31 2.48 21.45
CA THR A 128 20.96 1.11 21.85
C THR A 128 21.55 0.71 23.20
N ALA A 129 22.71 1.23 23.57
CA ALA A 129 23.32 0.95 24.88
C ALA A 129 22.63 1.69 26.03
N ALA A 130 22.00 2.83 25.75
CA ALA A 130 21.32 3.65 26.74
C ALA A 130 19.93 3.12 27.13
N ASP A 131 19.29 2.31 26.28
CA ASP A 131 17.94 1.79 26.52
C ASP A 131 17.96 0.26 26.71
N PRO A 132 17.64 -0.25 27.91
CA PRO A 132 17.68 -1.68 28.20
C PRO A 132 16.64 -2.50 27.42
N ALA A 133 15.64 -1.86 26.81
CA ALA A 133 14.64 -2.53 25.97
C ALA A 133 15.17 -2.90 24.58
N LEU A 134 16.33 -2.34 24.19
CA LEU A 134 16.89 -2.47 22.86
C LEU A 134 18.04 -3.47 22.84
N ALA A 135 18.04 -4.35 21.84
CA ALA A 135 19.21 -5.16 21.54
C ALA A 135 20.34 -4.26 21.01
N ALA A 136 21.55 -4.42 21.57
CA ALA A 136 22.73 -3.66 21.17
C ALA A 136 22.95 -3.71 19.65
N PHE A 137 23.29 -2.58 19.05
CA PHE A 137 23.79 -2.51 17.69
C PHE A 137 25.30 -2.67 17.67
N ASP A 138 25.81 -3.57 16.83
CA ASP A 138 27.24 -3.82 16.71
C ASP A 138 27.68 -3.71 15.23
N PRO A 139 28.37 -2.61 14.85
CA PRO A 139 28.83 -2.39 13.48
C PRO A 139 29.97 -3.35 13.07
N VAL A 140 30.57 -4.13 13.97
CA VAL A 140 31.55 -5.17 13.62
C VAL A 140 30.88 -6.34 12.89
N HIS A 141 29.62 -6.63 13.22
CA HIS A 141 28.89 -7.74 12.64
C HIS A 141 28.30 -7.37 11.27
N ARG A 142 28.70 -8.11 10.23
CA ARG A 142 28.20 -7.90 8.84
C ARG A 142 26.67 -7.94 8.73
N PRO A 143 25.92 -8.84 9.41
CA PRO A 143 24.46 -8.82 9.38
C PRO A 143 23.83 -7.53 9.93
N GLU A 144 24.44 -6.93 10.97
CA GLU A 144 23.99 -5.66 11.56
C GLU A 144 24.26 -4.50 10.60
N ARG A 145 25.47 -4.43 10.00
CA ARG A 145 25.76 -3.44 8.95
C ARG A 145 24.82 -3.56 7.76
N MET A 146 24.46 -4.78 7.37
CA MET A 146 23.49 -5.03 6.31
C MET A 146 22.10 -4.52 6.68
N ALA A 147 21.63 -4.76 7.91
CA ALA A 147 20.34 -4.25 8.38
C ALA A 147 20.32 -2.72 8.43
N PHE A 148 21.42 -2.11 8.87
CA PHE A 148 21.59 -0.65 8.90
C PHE A 148 21.61 -0.06 7.49
N VAL A 149 22.35 -0.65 6.55
CA VAL A 149 22.36 -0.22 5.14
C VAL A 149 20.98 -0.34 4.50
N ASP A 150 20.20 -1.39 4.79
CA ASP A 150 18.81 -1.49 4.29
C ASP A 150 17.95 -0.30 4.77
N VAL A 151 18.12 0.13 6.02
CA VAL A 151 17.42 1.29 6.60
C VAL A 151 17.84 2.59 5.91
N LEU A 152 19.15 2.80 5.72
CA LEU A 152 19.67 3.99 5.04
C LEU A 152 19.18 4.06 3.60
N LYS A 153 19.15 2.93 2.88
CA LYS A 153 18.61 2.83 1.52
C LYS A 153 17.12 3.15 1.44
N LEU A 154 16.35 2.77 2.47
CA LEU A 154 14.95 3.17 2.56
C LEU A 154 14.81 4.69 2.72
N LEU A 155 15.60 5.30 3.60
CA LEU A 155 15.60 6.75 3.81
C LEU A 155 16.11 7.53 2.60
N GLU A 156 17.09 7.00 1.86
CA GLU A 156 17.51 7.51 0.55
C GLU A 156 16.38 7.44 -0.48
N SER A 157 15.62 6.33 -0.52
CA SER A 157 14.47 6.19 -1.44
C SER A 157 13.32 7.17 -1.13
N TYR A 158 13.33 7.76 0.07
CA TYR A 158 12.40 8.82 0.48
C TYR A 158 13.01 10.22 0.34
N ASP A 159 14.21 10.36 -0.24
CA ASP A 159 15.02 11.59 -0.31
C ASP A 159 15.29 12.28 1.04
N VAL A 160 15.10 11.56 2.15
CA VAL A 160 15.46 12.06 3.48
C VAL A 160 16.98 12.11 3.64
N LEU A 161 17.67 11.12 3.08
CA LEU A 161 19.12 11.08 2.99
C LEU A 161 19.55 11.26 1.54
N GLY A 162 20.52 12.15 1.32
CA GLY A 162 21.26 12.22 0.06
C GLY A 162 22.73 11.91 0.31
N ALA A 163 23.25 10.82 -0.27
CA ALA A 163 24.68 10.54 -0.30
C ALA A 163 25.38 11.61 -1.15
N VAL A 164 26.18 12.45 -0.51
CA VAL A 164 26.95 13.53 -1.15
C VAL A 164 28.29 13.01 -1.63
N ASP A 165 28.90 12.12 -0.86
CA ASP A 165 30.17 11.47 -1.17
C ASP A 165 30.17 10.03 -0.65
N GLY A 166 30.78 9.12 -1.40
CA GLY A 166 30.79 7.68 -1.12
C GLY A 166 29.53 6.90 -1.54
N THR A 167 29.54 5.60 -1.29
CA THR A 167 28.45 4.68 -1.65
C THR A 167 28.03 3.86 -0.43
N THR A 168 26.79 4.03 0.01
CA THR A 168 26.21 3.43 1.23
C THR A 168 26.42 1.92 1.34
N GLU A 169 26.30 1.19 0.24
CA GLU A 169 26.44 -0.27 0.19
C GLU A 169 27.85 -0.74 0.58
N THR A 170 28.87 0.08 0.37
CA THR A 170 30.27 -0.27 0.71
C THR A 170 30.46 -0.49 2.22
N TYR A 171 29.59 0.10 3.05
CA TYR A 171 29.61 -0.11 4.50
C TYR A 171 29.30 -1.54 4.91
N VAL A 172 28.59 -2.31 4.09
CA VAL A 172 28.37 -3.75 4.36
C VAL A 172 29.71 -4.48 4.46
N GLU A 173 30.64 -4.17 3.55
CA GLU A 173 31.91 -4.87 3.44
C GLU A 173 32.97 -4.32 4.41
N SER A 174 32.92 -3.02 4.73
CA SER A 174 33.84 -2.41 5.70
C SER A 174 33.16 -1.39 6.59
N ALA A 175 33.33 -1.53 7.92
CA ALA A 175 32.86 -0.55 8.90
C ALA A 175 33.61 0.79 8.80
N GLU A 176 34.76 0.83 8.12
CA GLU A 176 35.55 2.05 7.89
C GLU A 176 35.11 2.81 6.63
N ALA A 177 34.09 2.32 5.90
CA ALA A 177 33.60 2.99 4.72
C ALA A 177 33.14 4.42 5.05
N LYS A 178 33.55 5.37 4.21
CA LYS A 178 33.25 6.79 4.39
C LYS A 178 32.17 7.20 3.40
N VAL A 179 30.98 7.48 3.93
CA VAL A 179 29.86 8.01 3.18
C VAL A 179 29.35 9.24 3.91
N LEU A 180 29.28 10.36 3.20
CA LEU A 180 28.78 11.64 3.70
C LEU A 180 27.33 11.81 3.28
N TYR A 181 26.44 12.03 4.24
CA TYR A 181 25.02 12.27 4.00
C TYR A 181 24.64 13.71 4.31
N ARG A 182 23.88 14.30 3.39
CA ARG A 182 23.01 15.44 3.67
C ARG A 182 21.64 14.93 4.10
N VAL A 183 21.07 15.55 5.13
CA VAL A 183 19.81 15.11 5.75
C VAL A 183 18.74 16.18 5.57
N ASP A 184 17.58 15.83 5.01
CA ASP A 184 16.38 16.68 5.08
C ASP A 184 15.58 16.36 6.34
N THR A 185 15.94 17.05 7.43
CA THR A 185 15.28 16.88 8.74
C THR A 185 13.81 17.28 8.73
N THR A 186 13.39 18.18 7.82
CA THR A 186 11.98 18.55 7.71
C THR A 186 11.16 17.46 7.06
N LEU A 187 11.71 16.79 6.03
CA LEU A 187 11.06 15.66 5.39
C LEU A 187 10.99 14.45 6.33
N LEU A 188 12.07 14.22 7.09
CA LEU A 188 12.12 13.19 8.12
C LEU A 188 10.98 13.34 9.14
N MET A 189 10.74 14.55 9.63
CA MET A 189 9.63 14.87 10.53
C MET A 189 8.23 14.68 9.91
N ARG A 190 8.13 14.56 8.59
CA ARG A 190 6.87 14.34 7.85
C ARG A 190 6.62 12.87 7.47
N LEU A 191 7.55 11.97 7.74
CA LEU A 191 7.34 10.54 7.46
C LEU A 191 6.21 9.94 8.31
N PRO A 192 6.17 10.14 9.65
CA PRO A 192 5.10 9.58 10.48
C PRO A 192 3.73 10.12 10.06
N ALA A 193 2.78 9.21 9.83
CA ALA A 193 1.39 9.55 9.50
C ALA A 193 0.42 9.39 10.68
N ALA A 194 0.89 8.89 11.82
CA ALA A 194 0.07 8.67 13.01
C ALA A 194 -0.40 10.02 13.59
N PRO A 195 -1.71 10.28 13.70
CA PRO A 195 -2.24 11.51 14.30
C PRO A 195 -1.88 11.67 15.78
N VAL A 196 -1.70 10.56 16.50
CA VAL A 196 -1.28 10.52 17.91
C VAL A 196 0.11 9.92 17.98
N GLY A 197 1.06 10.66 18.56
CA GLY A 197 2.42 10.17 18.76
C GLY A 197 2.47 9.05 19.79
N ALA A 198 3.29 8.01 19.55
CA ALA A 198 3.40 6.87 20.45
C ALA A 198 3.78 7.24 21.90
N SER A 199 4.56 8.31 22.07
CA SER A 199 4.92 8.84 23.39
C SER A 199 3.73 9.35 24.22
N GLN A 200 2.60 9.72 23.57
CA GLN A 200 1.40 10.18 24.26
C GLN A 200 0.54 9.04 24.83
N LEU A 201 0.77 7.80 24.40
CA LEU A 201 0.05 6.63 24.92
C LEU A 201 0.65 6.11 26.23
N ALA A 202 1.87 6.55 26.60
CA ALA A 202 2.50 6.39 27.92
C ALA A 202 2.33 5.00 28.57
N THR A 203 2.50 3.92 27.80
CA THR A 203 2.30 2.54 28.26
C THR A 203 3.62 1.91 28.72
N PRO A 204 3.67 1.25 29.89
CA PRO A 204 4.85 0.49 30.33
C PRO A 204 5.27 -0.56 29.30
N LEU A 205 6.59 -0.75 29.13
CA LEU A 205 7.15 -1.59 28.05
C LEU A 205 6.70 -3.05 28.10
N ASP A 206 6.51 -3.58 29.30
CA ASP A 206 6.04 -4.94 29.58
C ASP A 206 4.57 -5.16 29.23
N GLU A 207 3.75 -4.09 29.23
CA GLU A 207 2.35 -4.15 28.84
C GLU A 207 2.13 -4.02 27.32
N VAL A 208 3.11 -3.50 26.57
CA VAL A 208 2.98 -3.25 25.12
C VAL A 208 2.52 -4.47 24.34
N PRO A 209 3.07 -5.70 24.55
CA PRO A 209 2.61 -6.88 23.80
C PRO A 209 1.14 -7.23 24.08
N ALA A 210 0.69 -7.08 25.33
CA ALA A 210 -0.67 -7.41 25.74
C ALA A 210 -1.69 -6.38 25.22
N ARG A 211 -1.27 -5.12 25.08
CA ARG A 211 -2.11 -3.98 24.68
C ARG A 211 -1.88 -3.52 23.24
N PHE A 212 -1.16 -4.30 22.43
CA PHE A 212 -0.70 -3.86 21.12
C PHE A 212 -1.83 -3.35 20.21
N GLU A 213 -2.94 -4.07 20.14
CA GLU A 213 -4.11 -3.69 19.32
C GLU A 213 -4.78 -2.40 19.82
N GLU A 214 -4.85 -2.21 21.14
CA GLU A 214 -5.36 -0.98 21.77
C GLU A 214 -4.45 0.20 21.41
N LEU A 215 -3.14 0.02 21.51
CA LEU A 215 -2.14 1.05 21.19
C LEU A 215 -2.18 1.41 19.71
N LEU A 216 -2.27 0.43 18.81
CA LEU A 216 -2.42 0.68 17.38
C LEU A 216 -3.69 1.49 17.08
N THR A 217 -4.80 1.16 17.74
CA THR A 217 -6.06 1.91 17.62
C THR A 217 -5.90 3.34 18.14
N GLY A 218 -5.17 3.52 19.25
CA GLY A 218 -4.84 4.82 19.83
C GLY A 218 -4.01 5.70 18.90
N LEU A 219 -3.01 5.15 18.20
CA LEU A 219 -2.12 5.87 17.29
C LEU A 219 -2.87 6.50 16.11
N VAL A 220 -3.90 5.82 15.60
CA VAL A 220 -4.68 6.26 14.41
C VAL A 220 -5.92 7.07 14.76
N ARG A 221 -6.19 7.29 16.06
CA ARG A 221 -7.35 8.03 16.53
C ARG A 221 -7.22 9.51 16.19
N GLU A 222 -8.22 10.07 15.52
CA GLU A 222 -8.25 11.49 15.19
C GLU A 222 -9.22 12.28 16.07
N ARG A 223 -8.73 13.37 16.67
CA ARG A 223 -9.52 14.28 17.52
C ARG A 223 -10.76 14.86 16.82
N ARG A 224 -10.74 14.98 15.49
CA ARG A 224 -11.84 15.57 14.70
C ARG A 224 -13.14 14.76 14.74
N TYR A 225 -13.08 13.48 15.13
CA TYR A 225 -14.27 12.61 15.25
C TYR A 225 -14.81 12.51 16.69
N GLY A 226 -14.23 13.26 17.63
CA GLY A 226 -14.64 13.26 19.03
C GLY A 226 -13.81 12.34 19.95
N GLY A 227 -14.01 12.55 21.25
CA GLY A 227 -13.40 11.82 22.36
C GLY A 227 -11.95 12.23 22.66
N ALA A 228 -11.78 12.93 23.78
CA ALA A 228 -10.48 13.36 24.29
C ALA A 228 -9.65 12.14 24.76
N LEU A 229 -8.32 12.23 24.57
CA LEU A 229 -7.36 11.40 25.29
C LEU A 229 -7.22 12.00 26.69
N GLY A 230 -7.77 11.33 27.70
CA GLY A 230 -7.45 11.64 29.10
C GLY A 230 -8.56 12.24 29.97
N ASP A 231 -9.81 11.79 29.87
CA ASP A 231 -10.78 12.03 30.95
C ASP A 231 -11.53 10.74 31.29
N GLN A 232 -11.07 10.05 32.34
CA GLN A 232 -11.82 8.99 33.02
C GLN A 232 -12.89 9.57 33.97
N LEU A 233 -13.13 10.89 33.98
CA LEU A 233 -14.03 11.54 34.93
C LEU A 233 -14.79 12.74 34.34
N SER A 234 -15.29 12.62 33.10
CA SER A 234 -16.44 13.43 32.68
C SER A 234 -17.32 12.67 31.69
N ASP A 235 -18.56 12.44 32.12
CA ASP A 235 -19.66 11.94 31.30
C ASP A 235 -19.83 12.75 30.00
N GLU A 236 -20.21 12.06 28.93
CA GLU A 236 -21.07 12.57 27.85
C GLU A 236 -20.64 13.87 27.13
N THR A 237 -19.62 13.80 26.29
CA THR A 237 -19.75 14.45 24.97
C THR A 237 -19.93 13.38 23.91
N ALA A 238 -21.15 12.84 23.86
CA ALA A 238 -21.60 12.02 22.73
C ALA A 238 -21.21 12.74 21.44
N ALA A 239 -20.52 12.04 20.54
CA ALA A 239 -20.12 12.61 19.27
C ALA A 239 -21.37 13.18 18.57
N THR A 240 -21.31 14.45 18.18
CA THR A 240 -22.43 15.09 17.48
C THR A 240 -22.75 14.31 16.20
N ASP A 241 -24.00 14.36 15.72
CA ASP A 241 -24.38 13.71 14.47
C ASP A 241 -23.50 14.14 13.29
N ALA A 242 -23.04 15.40 13.31
CA ALA A 242 -22.07 15.92 12.34
C ALA A 242 -20.71 15.19 12.42
N GLN A 243 -20.16 14.99 13.62
CA GLN A 243 -18.91 14.25 13.83
C GLN A 243 -19.05 12.77 13.46
N ARG A 244 -20.19 12.15 13.77
CA ARG A 244 -20.49 10.77 13.39
C ARG A 244 -20.55 10.63 11.87
N ASN A 245 -21.32 11.48 11.18
CA ASN A 245 -21.40 11.47 9.72
C ASN A 245 -20.04 11.74 9.05
N LEU A 246 -19.24 12.65 9.63
CA LEU A 246 -17.88 12.94 9.17
C LEU A 246 -16.98 11.70 9.29
N ARG A 247 -17.04 10.99 10.43
CA ARG A 247 -16.33 9.73 10.65
C ARG A 247 -16.76 8.65 9.64
N LEU A 248 -18.06 8.47 9.43
CA LEU A 248 -18.60 7.48 8.48
C LEU A 248 -18.13 7.76 7.05
N ARG A 249 -18.16 9.03 6.63
CA ARG A 249 -17.64 9.43 5.32
C ARG A 249 -16.16 9.05 5.16
N HIS A 250 -15.32 9.48 6.10
CA HIS A 250 -13.88 9.29 5.96
C HIS A 250 -13.48 7.82 6.11
N SER A 251 -14.08 7.07 7.04
CA SER A 251 -13.81 5.63 7.21
C SER A 251 -14.07 4.85 5.92
N VAL A 252 -15.25 5.05 5.31
CA VAL A 252 -15.61 4.40 4.05
C VAL A 252 -14.72 4.87 2.90
N LEU A 253 -14.56 6.18 2.69
CA LEU A 253 -13.83 6.68 1.52
C LEU A 253 -12.33 6.37 1.59
N ARG A 254 -11.74 6.34 2.79
CA ARG A 254 -10.36 5.85 2.97
C ARG A 254 -10.21 4.44 2.45
N ARG A 255 -11.08 3.52 2.88
CA ARG A 255 -11.06 2.12 2.44
C ARG A 255 -11.31 2.01 0.94
N LEU A 256 -12.27 2.76 0.42
CA LEU A 256 -12.56 2.79 -1.02
C LEU A 256 -11.35 3.18 -1.87
N PHE A 257 -10.51 4.14 -1.41
CA PHE A 257 -9.33 4.60 -2.13
C PHE A 257 -8.02 3.86 -1.79
N ASP A 258 -7.96 3.13 -0.67
CA ASP A 258 -6.76 2.40 -0.24
C ASP A 258 -6.83 0.90 -0.51
N ASP A 259 -8.02 0.30 -0.50
CA ASP A 259 -8.25 -1.13 -0.68
C ASP A 259 -8.66 -1.44 -2.12
N PRO A 260 -8.21 -2.57 -2.70
CA PRO A 260 -8.51 -2.91 -4.09
C PRO A 260 -10.00 -3.18 -4.33
N VAL A 261 -10.71 -3.70 -3.33
CA VAL A 261 -12.16 -3.94 -3.34
C VAL A 261 -12.73 -3.62 -1.96
N LEU A 262 -13.80 -2.85 -1.91
CA LEU A 262 -14.55 -2.58 -0.68
C LEU A 262 -15.79 -3.48 -0.63
N TYR A 263 -15.70 -4.61 0.08
CA TYR A 263 -16.84 -5.50 0.28
C TYR A 263 -17.82 -4.95 1.30
N ARG A 264 -19.12 -5.09 1.03
CA ARG A 264 -20.19 -4.75 1.98
C ARG A 264 -20.14 -5.57 3.26
N ALA A 265 -19.66 -6.81 3.17
CA ALA A 265 -19.48 -7.70 4.32
C ALA A 265 -18.40 -7.20 5.29
N ASP A 266 -17.49 -6.34 4.84
CA ASP A 266 -16.43 -5.79 5.67
C ASP A 266 -16.81 -4.41 6.24
N LEU A 267 -17.99 -3.87 5.94
CA LEU A 267 -18.49 -2.61 6.46
C LEU A 267 -19.28 -2.84 7.76
N ALA A 268 -19.11 -1.95 8.74
CA ALA A 268 -20.00 -1.89 9.89
C ALA A 268 -21.43 -1.49 9.46
N GLU A 269 -22.42 -1.77 10.31
CA GLU A 269 -23.83 -1.51 9.99
C GLU A 269 -24.11 -0.03 9.64
N ASP A 270 -23.48 0.89 10.37
CA ASP A 270 -23.60 2.33 10.13
C ASP A 270 -22.83 2.81 8.89
N GLU A 271 -21.67 2.21 8.59
CA GLU A 271 -20.95 2.42 7.33
C GLU A 271 -21.76 1.93 6.13
N LEU A 272 -22.41 0.76 6.24
CA LEU A 272 -23.28 0.21 5.21
C LEU A 272 -24.53 1.08 5.01
N ALA A 273 -25.14 1.54 6.09
CA ALA A 273 -26.25 2.50 6.03
C ALA A 273 -25.81 3.82 5.36
N TYR A 274 -24.60 4.30 5.66
CA TYR A 274 -24.05 5.50 5.04
C TYR A 274 -23.89 5.34 3.53
N VAL A 275 -23.23 4.29 3.05
CA VAL A 275 -23.00 4.08 1.60
C VAL A 275 -24.27 3.73 0.84
N THR A 276 -25.31 3.26 1.52
CA THR A 276 -26.62 3.00 0.89
C THR A 276 -27.56 4.20 0.96
N SER A 277 -27.29 5.20 1.80
CA SER A 277 -28.05 6.46 1.83
C SER A 277 -27.89 7.27 0.53
N LEU A 278 -28.90 8.09 0.19
CA LEU A 278 -28.85 8.95 -1.00
C LEU A 278 -27.63 9.90 -0.97
N THR A 279 -27.42 10.56 0.17
CA THR A 279 -26.33 11.53 0.36
C THR A 279 -24.97 10.85 0.31
N GLY A 280 -24.79 9.71 0.99
CA GLY A 280 -23.53 8.96 0.97
C GLY A 280 -23.17 8.47 -0.44
N ARG A 281 -24.14 7.93 -1.19
CA ARG A 281 -23.94 7.52 -2.60
C ARG A 281 -23.53 8.69 -3.49
N GLN A 282 -24.17 9.85 -3.33
CA GLN A 282 -23.84 11.05 -4.12
C GLN A 282 -22.43 11.55 -3.83
N ILE A 283 -22.03 11.60 -2.55
CA ILE A 283 -20.68 11.99 -2.14
C ILE A 283 -19.67 11.00 -2.72
N LEU A 284 -19.90 9.70 -2.55
CA LEU A 284 -19.00 8.65 -3.05
C LEU A 284 -18.79 8.76 -4.56
N ARG A 285 -19.87 8.83 -5.35
CA ARG A 285 -19.78 8.94 -6.81
C ARG A 285 -19.06 10.21 -7.25
N ARG A 286 -19.37 11.35 -6.62
CA ARG A 286 -18.69 12.62 -6.92
C ARG A 286 -17.20 12.57 -6.61
N SER A 287 -16.82 12.04 -5.43
CA SER A 287 -15.42 11.92 -5.04
C SER A 287 -14.65 11.01 -6.01
N VAL A 288 -15.26 9.89 -6.41
CA VAL A 288 -14.68 8.96 -7.40
C VAL A 288 -14.47 9.62 -8.77
N GLU A 289 -15.49 10.31 -9.28
CA GLU A 289 -15.43 11.04 -10.55
C GLU A 289 -14.35 12.14 -10.52
N GLN A 290 -14.29 12.93 -9.44
CA GLN A 290 -13.29 13.98 -9.26
C GLN A 290 -11.86 13.43 -9.20
N ALA A 291 -11.68 12.21 -8.69
CA ALA A 291 -10.41 11.51 -8.69
C ALA A 291 -10.07 10.84 -10.02
N GLY A 292 -10.98 10.82 -11.00
CA GLY A 292 -10.78 10.20 -12.31
C GLY A 292 -10.82 8.67 -12.30
N PHE A 293 -11.47 8.07 -11.31
CA PHE A 293 -11.74 6.63 -11.29
C PHE A 293 -13.15 6.33 -11.84
N LEU A 294 -13.35 5.10 -12.29
CA LEU A 294 -14.67 4.55 -12.56
C LEU A 294 -15.12 3.72 -11.36
N LEU A 295 -16.34 3.96 -10.90
CA LEU A 295 -16.96 3.17 -9.84
C LEU A 295 -17.71 1.99 -10.44
N GLU A 296 -17.30 0.77 -10.11
CA GLU A 296 -18.08 -0.43 -10.34
C GLU A 296 -18.80 -0.82 -9.04
N GLU A 297 -20.13 -0.76 -9.05
CA GLU A 297 -20.99 -1.13 -7.92
C GLU A 297 -21.67 -2.47 -8.23
N ARG A 298 -21.47 -3.45 -7.35
CA ARG A 298 -22.11 -4.77 -7.44
C ARG A 298 -22.82 -5.11 -6.13
N ALA A 299 -23.53 -6.24 -6.12
CA ALA A 299 -24.26 -6.69 -4.93
C ALA A 299 -23.32 -6.92 -3.73
N GLU A 300 -22.10 -7.39 -4.00
CA GLU A 300 -21.07 -7.71 -3.02
C GLU A 300 -20.32 -6.50 -2.46
N GLY A 301 -20.24 -5.37 -3.19
CA GLY A 301 -19.26 -4.35 -2.88
C GLY A 301 -19.02 -3.33 -3.98
N PHE A 302 -17.95 -2.55 -3.77
CA PHE A 302 -17.51 -1.47 -4.64
C PHE A 302 -16.07 -1.73 -5.10
N LEU A 303 -15.80 -1.45 -6.37
CA LEU A 303 -14.47 -1.52 -6.96
C LEU A 303 -14.18 -0.19 -7.66
N LEU A 304 -13.00 0.38 -7.41
CA LEU A 304 -12.50 1.50 -8.18
C LEU A 304 -11.62 0.98 -9.32
N VAL A 305 -11.99 1.33 -10.55
CA VAL A 305 -11.18 1.05 -11.74
C VAL A 305 -10.46 2.33 -12.12
N ASP A 306 -9.13 2.27 -12.18
CA ASP A 306 -8.29 3.34 -12.72
C ASP A 306 -8.07 3.11 -14.22
N PRO A 307 -8.68 3.90 -15.12
CA PRO A 307 -8.57 3.67 -16.56
C PRO A 307 -7.13 3.79 -17.08
N ASP A 308 -6.33 4.66 -16.47
CA ASP A 308 -4.95 4.91 -16.88
C ASP A 308 -3.94 4.03 -16.10
N GLY A 309 -4.40 3.42 -15.00
CA GLY A 309 -3.58 2.63 -14.08
C GLY A 309 -2.42 3.41 -13.47
N ILE A 310 -2.66 4.67 -13.08
CA ILE A 310 -1.72 5.57 -12.40
C ILE A 310 -1.62 5.23 -10.91
N ALA A 311 -2.76 5.01 -10.27
CA ALA A 311 -2.90 4.67 -8.86
C ALA A 311 -2.85 3.15 -8.59
N THR A 312 -2.58 2.34 -9.63
CA THR A 312 -2.59 0.88 -9.56
C THR A 312 -1.17 0.32 -9.50
N ASP A 313 -0.83 -0.31 -8.38
CA ASP A 313 0.46 -0.96 -8.13
C ASP A 313 0.56 -2.37 -8.76
N VAL A 314 -0.56 -3.10 -8.79
CA VAL A 314 -0.69 -4.41 -9.43
C VAL A 314 -1.82 -4.37 -10.47
N ARG A 315 -1.44 -4.39 -11.76
CA ARG A 315 -2.41 -4.54 -12.85
C ARG A 315 -2.84 -6.01 -12.96
N LEU A 316 -4.15 -6.22 -13.13
CA LEU A 316 -4.74 -7.52 -13.36
C LEU A 316 -5.95 -7.36 -14.30
N PRO A 317 -6.04 -8.10 -15.43
CA PRO A 317 -5.08 -9.10 -15.90
C PRO A 317 -3.77 -8.49 -16.41
N ASP A 318 -2.68 -9.26 -16.33
CA ASP A 318 -1.34 -8.87 -16.79
C ASP A 318 -0.53 -10.13 -17.13
N ASP A 319 0.15 -10.13 -18.27
CA ASP A 319 0.92 -11.26 -18.81
C ASP A 319 2.41 -11.18 -18.50
N THR A 320 2.90 -10.07 -17.97
CA THR A 320 4.34 -9.85 -17.70
C THR A 320 4.88 -10.68 -16.53
N SER A 321 4.02 -11.14 -15.63
CA SER A 321 4.41 -11.90 -14.44
C SER A 321 3.81 -13.29 -14.44
N THR A 322 4.68 -14.29 -14.36
CA THR A 322 4.27 -15.70 -14.20
C THR A 322 3.31 -15.90 -13.02
N ALA A 323 3.54 -15.21 -11.90
CA ALA A 323 2.67 -15.30 -10.73
C ALA A 323 1.29 -14.68 -10.99
N ARG A 324 1.21 -13.57 -11.75
CA ARG A 324 -0.07 -12.92 -12.10
C ARG A 324 -0.88 -13.76 -13.09
N VAL A 325 -0.23 -14.36 -14.08
CA VAL A 325 -0.86 -15.31 -15.00
C VAL A 325 -1.35 -16.55 -14.24
N ALA A 326 -0.52 -17.12 -13.35
CA ALA A 326 -0.94 -18.22 -12.49
C ALA A 326 -2.12 -17.83 -11.59
N ALA A 327 -2.14 -16.62 -11.04
CA ALA A 327 -3.23 -16.11 -10.22
C ALA A 327 -4.57 -16.12 -10.98
N LEU A 328 -4.58 -15.64 -12.22
CA LEU A 328 -5.77 -15.67 -13.08
C LEU A 328 -6.24 -17.11 -13.36
N LEU A 329 -5.31 -18.01 -13.70
CA LEU A 329 -5.64 -19.41 -13.98
C LEU A 329 -6.15 -20.16 -12.74
N LEU A 330 -5.66 -19.81 -11.55
CA LEU A 330 -6.11 -20.39 -10.28
C LEU A 330 -7.48 -19.87 -9.83
N LEU A 331 -8.02 -18.79 -10.42
CA LEU A 331 -9.36 -18.31 -10.08
C LEU A 331 -10.45 -19.31 -10.46
N GLU A 332 -10.29 -20.05 -11.56
CA GLU A 332 -11.26 -21.05 -11.99
C GLU A 332 -11.47 -22.16 -10.94
N PRO A 333 -10.44 -22.94 -10.53
CA PRO A 333 -10.61 -23.96 -9.49
C PRO A 333 -10.97 -23.36 -8.13
N LEU A 334 -10.53 -22.14 -7.82
CA LEU A 334 -10.87 -21.48 -6.56
C LEU A 334 -12.35 -21.07 -6.48
N CYS A 335 -12.90 -20.51 -7.57
CA CYS A 335 -14.32 -20.17 -7.67
C CYS A 335 -15.22 -21.40 -7.78
N ALA A 336 -14.71 -22.52 -8.32
CA ALA A 336 -15.41 -23.81 -8.34
C ALA A 336 -15.50 -24.48 -6.95
N ALA A 337 -14.71 -24.02 -5.97
CA ALA A 337 -14.67 -24.56 -4.60
C ALA A 337 -15.08 -23.49 -3.56
N PRO A 338 -16.39 -23.27 -3.30
CA PRO A 338 -16.86 -22.23 -2.37
C PRO A 338 -16.31 -22.34 -0.94
N ALA A 339 -16.00 -23.55 -0.46
CA ALA A 339 -15.39 -23.79 0.84
C ALA A 339 -13.89 -23.41 0.89
N GLY A 340 -13.29 -23.10 -0.24
CA GLY A 340 -11.87 -22.81 -0.40
C GLY A 340 -10.98 -24.04 -0.52
N LEU A 341 -9.79 -23.81 -1.07
CA LEU A 341 -8.78 -24.83 -1.34
C LEU A 341 -7.69 -24.81 -0.26
N LEU A 342 -7.24 -26.00 0.13
CA LEU A 342 -6.06 -26.19 0.98
C LEU A 342 -4.76 -25.93 0.20
N PRO A 343 -3.64 -25.63 0.88
CA PRO A 343 -2.33 -25.42 0.23
C PRO A 343 -1.92 -26.58 -0.68
N GLU A 344 -2.18 -27.83 -0.28
CA GLU A 344 -1.83 -29.01 -1.06
C GLU A 344 -2.68 -29.12 -2.34
N GLN A 345 -3.95 -28.72 -2.26
CA GLN A 345 -4.85 -28.68 -3.43
C GLN A 345 -4.43 -27.60 -4.42
N LEU A 346 -3.99 -26.44 -3.92
CA LEU A 346 -3.45 -25.35 -4.73
C LEU A 346 -2.14 -25.77 -5.37
N ALA A 347 -1.22 -26.36 -4.62
CA ALA A 347 0.06 -26.88 -5.13
C ALA A 347 -0.16 -27.91 -6.24
N LYS A 348 -1.16 -28.80 -6.08
CA LYS A 348 -1.58 -29.74 -7.14
C LYS A 348 -2.06 -29.00 -8.39
N ALA A 349 -2.93 -28.00 -8.26
CA ALA A 349 -3.38 -27.19 -9.38
C ALA A 349 -2.21 -26.47 -10.08
N GLY A 350 -1.25 -25.93 -9.31
CA GLY A 350 -0.03 -25.33 -9.85
C GLY A 350 0.84 -26.34 -10.61
N ALA A 351 1.00 -27.55 -10.08
CA ALA A 351 1.71 -28.62 -10.77
C ALA A 351 1.02 -29.03 -12.08
N ASP A 352 -0.31 -29.07 -12.09
CA ASP A 352 -1.09 -29.34 -13.30
C ASP A 352 -0.91 -28.24 -14.36
N LEU A 353 -0.84 -26.96 -13.95
CA LEU A 353 -0.51 -25.85 -14.84
C LEU A 353 0.90 -25.97 -15.45
N LEU A 354 1.90 -26.27 -14.63
CA LEU A 354 3.29 -26.45 -15.10
C LEU A 354 3.41 -27.63 -16.07
N ARG A 355 2.68 -28.72 -15.83
CA ARG A 355 2.63 -29.89 -16.71
C ARG A 355 1.93 -29.58 -18.03
N ARG A 356 0.84 -28.79 -17.99
CA ARG A 356 0.11 -28.36 -19.19
C ARG A 356 0.94 -27.40 -20.05
N PHE A 357 1.78 -26.57 -19.44
CA PHE A 357 2.61 -25.57 -20.12
C PHE A 357 4.11 -25.72 -19.80
N PRO A 358 4.80 -26.77 -20.31
CA PRO A 358 6.17 -27.11 -19.89
C PRO A 358 7.23 -26.07 -20.26
N ARG A 359 6.96 -25.21 -21.26
CA ARG A 359 7.89 -24.13 -21.67
C ARG A 359 7.68 -22.82 -20.90
N TRP A 360 6.60 -22.72 -20.13
CA TRP A 360 6.24 -21.55 -19.32
C TRP A 360 6.81 -21.67 -17.90
N ALA A 361 6.86 -20.55 -17.17
CA ALA A 361 7.24 -20.52 -15.76
C ALA A 361 8.57 -21.22 -15.42
N LYS A 362 9.60 -21.11 -16.26
CA LYS A 362 10.87 -21.86 -16.12
C LYS A 362 11.51 -21.77 -14.72
N ALA A 363 11.37 -20.63 -14.04
CA ALA A 363 11.87 -20.40 -12.68
C ALA A 363 11.17 -21.25 -11.59
N TYR A 364 10.06 -21.91 -11.92
CA TYR A 364 9.22 -22.72 -11.03
C TYR A 364 9.22 -24.21 -11.43
N GLN A 365 10.16 -24.65 -12.26
CA GLN A 365 10.25 -26.05 -12.71
C GLN A 365 11.06 -26.96 -11.75
N SER A 366 11.39 -26.47 -10.55
CA SER A 366 12.02 -27.26 -9.47
C SER A 366 10.99 -28.13 -8.73
N GLU A 367 11.45 -29.07 -7.90
CA GLU A 367 10.60 -29.94 -7.07
C GLU A 367 9.59 -29.15 -6.21
N GLU A 368 10.03 -28.07 -5.56
CA GLU A 368 9.15 -27.17 -4.78
C GLU A 368 8.53 -26.04 -5.61
N GLY A 369 8.73 -26.05 -6.93
CA GLY A 369 8.42 -24.93 -7.80
C GLY A 369 6.91 -24.70 -7.96
N ALA A 370 6.11 -25.78 -7.99
CA ALA A 370 4.65 -25.69 -8.02
C ALA A 370 4.08 -24.99 -6.77
N ALA A 371 4.57 -25.37 -5.58
CA ALA A 371 4.15 -24.76 -4.32
C ALA A 371 4.51 -23.27 -4.30
N ARG A 372 5.75 -22.92 -4.66
CA ARG A 372 6.20 -21.53 -4.78
C ARG A 372 5.34 -20.71 -5.75
N LEU A 373 5.04 -21.26 -6.94
CA LEU A 373 4.19 -20.58 -7.94
C LEU A 373 2.81 -20.28 -7.36
N THR A 374 2.21 -21.26 -6.68
CA THR A 374 0.87 -21.11 -6.11
C THR A 374 0.84 -20.15 -4.93
N ASP A 375 1.87 -20.14 -4.08
CA ASP A 375 1.97 -19.16 -3.00
C ASP A 375 2.13 -17.73 -3.54
N ASP A 376 2.97 -17.53 -4.55
CA ASP A 376 3.11 -16.24 -5.21
C ASP A 376 1.81 -15.80 -5.92
N ALA A 377 1.10 -16.73 -6.58
CA ALA A 377 -0.18 -16.46 -7.21
C ALA A 377 -1.28 -16.12 -6.18
N VAL A 378 -1.37 -16.87 -5.08
CA VAL A 378 -2.31 -16.60 -3.97
C VAL A 378 -1.99 -15.26 -3.32
N ARG A 379 -0.71 -14.91 -3.18
CA ARG A 379 -0.31 -13.59 -2.69
C ARG A 379 -0.82 -12.49 -3.62
N VAL A 380 -0.66 -12.63 -4.94
CA VAL A 380 -1.24 -11.69 -5.91
C VAL A 380 -2.76 -11.58 -5.74
N LEU A 381 -3.48 -12.71 -5.66
CA LEU A 381 -4.95 -12.69 -5.50
C LEU A 381 -5.40 -12.00 -4.21
N ARG A 382 -4.64 -12.15 -3.12
CA ARG A 382 -4.91 -11.45 -1.86
C ARG A 382 -4.61 -9.96 -1.96
N ASP A 383 -3.48 -9.60 -2.57
CA ASP A 383 -3.03 -8.22 -2.75
C ASP A 383 -4.07 -7.41 -3.57
N VAL A 384 -4.75 -8.06 -4.53
CA VAL A 384 -5.85 -7.44 -5.32
C VAL A 384 -7.26 -7.71 -4.75
N GLY A 385 -7.38 -8.28 -3.55
CA GLY A 385 -8.67 -8.47 -2.86
C GLY A 385 -9.60 -9.53 -3.46
N LEU A 386 -9.10 -10.43 -4.30
CA LEU A 386 -9.87 -11.50 -4.96
C LEU A 386 -9.89 -12.81 -4.17
N ALA A 387 -8.99 -12.98 -3.21
CA ALA A 387 -8.99 -14.15 -2.33
C ALA A 387 -8.64 -13.77 -0.90
N ARG A 388 -9.09 -14.59 0.05
CA ARG A 388 -8.74 -14.49 1.48
C ARG A 388 -8.30 -15.83 2.04
N ARG A 389 -7.50 -15.80 3.10
CA ARG A 389 -7.16 -17.01 3.87
C ARG A 389 -8.09 -17.12 5.07
N THR A 390 -8.75 -18.27 5.23
CA THR A 390 -9.68 -18.54 6.34
C THR A 390 -9.49 -19.98 6.78
N SER A 391 -9.17 -20.19 8.06
CA SER A 391 -8.99 -21.53 8.65
C SER A 391 -8.07 -22.45 7.83
N GLY A 392 -6.92 -21.93 7.38
CA GLY A 392 -5.94 -22.66 6.58
C GLY A 392 -6.30 -22.86 5.10
N ARG A 393 -7.47 -22.40 4.65
CA ARG A 393 -7.93 -22.47 3.26
C ARG A 393 -7.82 -21.12 2.57
N VAL A 394 -7.62 -21.13 1.25
CA VAL A 394 -7.78 -19.95 0.40
C VAL A 394 -9.20 -19.99 -0.17
N VAL A 395 -9.97 -18.92 0.03
CA VAL A 395 -11.36 -18.80 -0.43
C VAL A 395 -11.43 -17.64 -1.42
N ALA A 396 -12.11 -17.86 -2.57
CA ALA A 396 -12.41 -16.79 -3.51
C ALA A 396 -13.35 -15.76 -2.87
N CYS A 397 -13.02 -14.49 -3.01
CA CYS A 397 -13.92 -13.41 -2.65
C CYS A 397 -14.93 -13.15 -3.79
N PRO A 398 -16.10 -12.56 -3.53
CA PRO A 398 -17.12 -12.34 -4.56
C PRO A 398 -16.63 -11.61 -5.82
N ALA A 399 -15.69 -10.65 -5.70
CA ALA A 399 -15.17 -9.95 -6.87
C ALA A 399 -14.34 -10.87 -7.80
N ALA A 400 -13.86 -12.03 -7.33
CA ALA A 400 -13.16 -13.01 -8.16
C ALA A 400 -14.02 -13.56 -9.29
N TYR A 401 -15.34 -13.67 -9.08
CA TYR A 401 -16.27 -14.23 -10.05
C TYR A 401 -16.40 -13.39 -11.32
N ARG A 402 -15.92 -12.14 -11.32
CA ARG A 402 -15.81 -11.32 -12.55
C ARG A 402 -14.89 -11.92 -13.60
N TYR A 403 -13.88 -12.68 -13.16
CA TYR A 403 -12.89 -13.32 -14.02
C TYR A 403 -13.31 -14.74 -14.40
N ARG A 404 -14.48 -15.20 -13.95
CA ARG A 404 -15.04 -16.44 -14.46
C ARG A 404 -15.26 -16.23 -15.94
N LEU A 405 -14.56 -17.02 -16.76
CA LEU A 405 -14.83 -17.11 -18.19
C LEU A 405 -16.30 -17.50 -18.33
N THR A 406 -17.15 -16.50 -18.57
CA THR A 406 -18.47 -16.79 -19.06
C THR A 406 -18.18 -17.23 -20.49
N GLN A 407 -18.42 -18.50 -20.80
CA GLN A 407 -18.50 -18.90 -22.20
C GLN A 407 -19.53 -17.96 -22.81
N THR A 408 -19.06 -16.95 -23.54
CA THR A 408 -19.92 -16.16 -24.39
C THR A 408 -20.45 -17.17 -25.38
N MET A 409 -21.69 -17.65 -25.19
CA MET A 409 -22.44 -18.25 -26.27
C MET A 409 -22.66 -17.12 -27.28
N SER A 410 -21.64 -16.88 -28.11
CA SER A 410 -21.76 -16.08 -29.29
C SER A 410 -22.78 -16.81 -30.16
N SER A 411 -23.96 -16.22 -30.34
CA SER A 411 -24.96 -16.66 -31.30
C SER A 411 -24.53 -16.28 -32.71
N ASP A 412 -23.31 -16.66 -33.08
CA ASP A 412 -22.71 -16.40 -34.37
C ASP A 412 -21.96 -17.67 -34.82
N PRO A 413 -22.54 -18.48 -35.71
CA PRO A 413 -22.02 -19.81 -36.07
C PRO A 413 -20.72 -19.77 -36.90
N ALA A 414 -20.14 -18.59 -37.12
CA ALA A 414 -18.92 -18.41 -37.89
C ALA A 414 -17.61 -18.48 -37.06
N PHE A 415 -17.69 -18.47 -35.72
CA PHE A 415 -16.50 -18.54 -34.85
C PHE A 415 -16.14 -19.95 -34.34
N ASP A 416 -17.04 -20.94 -34.49
CA ASP A 416 -16.77 -22.33 -34.10
C ASP A 416 -15.85 -23.09 -35.08
N ALA A 417 -15.58 -22.54 -36.26
CA ALA A 417 -14.74 -23.21 -37.28
C ALA A 417 -13.23 -22.95 -37.10
N VAL A 418 -12.81 -21.91 -36.39
CA VAL A 418 -11.37 -21.58 -36.21
C VAL A 418 -10.77 -22.31 -35.00
N ALA A 419 -11.59 -22.87 -34.11
CA ALA A 419 -11.14 -23.62 -32.94
C ALA A 419 -10.90 -25.13 -33.19
N VAL A 420 -11.22 -25.65 -34.38
CA VAL A 420 -11.10 -27.09 -34.70
C VAL A 420 -9.97 -27.40 -35.70
N GLU A 421 -9.48 -26.44 -36.50
CA GLU A 421 -8.46 -26.72 -37.53
C GLU A 421 -6.98 -26.63 -37.08
N VAL A 422 -6.68 -26.28 -35.82
CA VAL A 422 -5.28 -26.22 -35.33
C VAL A 422 -4.79 -27.58 -34.76
N VAL A 423 -5.59 -28.65 -34.82
CA VAL A 423 -5.25 -29.97 -34.24
C VAL A 423 -5.10 -31.09 -35.28
N GLU A 424 -5.43 -30.88 -36.55
CA GLU A 424 -5.19 -31.87 -37.63
C GLU A 424 -4.44 -31.24 -38.81
N GLY A 425 -3.11 -31.21 -38.74
CA GLY A 425 -2.31 -30.66 -39.83
C GLY A 425 -0.80 -30.70 -39.59
N ASP A 426 -0.26 -31.86 -39.19
CA ASP A 426 1.13 -32.20 -39.49
C ASP A 426 1.33 -33.73 -39.36
N GLN A 427 0.88 -34.43 -40.41
CA GLN A 427 1.43 -35.72 -40.83
C GLN A 427 1.64 -35.67 -42.33
N GLN A 428 2.81 -35.21 -42.76
CA GLN A 428 3.65 -35.87 -43.77
C GLN A 428 5.07 -35.32 -43.78
#